data_AF-A0A8S1XUL0-F1
#
_entry.id   AF-A0A8S1XUL0-F1
#
_cell.length_a   1.000
_cell.length_b   1.000
_cell.length_c   1.000
_cell.angle_alpha   90.00
_cell.angle_beta   90.00
_cell.angle_gamma   90.00
#
_symmetry.space_group_name_H-M   'P 1'
#
loop_
_entity.id
_entity.type
_entity.pdbx_description
1 polymer ?
#
loop_
_entity_poly.entity_id
_entity_poly.type
_entity_poly.pdbx_seq_one_letter_code
_entity_poly.pdbx_strand_id
1 'polypeptide(L)'
;MMNESFYRICFQTLRTLCELKLITEQEKLYLKKIVVHQQFEIPENLDINYLSLLFLFHIKKQRRQLELKNGELLIIDEQTDEEQA
;
A
#
# COMPACT_ATOMS: atom_id res chain seq x y z
N MET A 1 -0.25 24.84 -11.51
CA MET A 1 0.31 24.87 -10.14
C MET A 1 -0.18 23.64 -9.42
N MET A 2 0.73 22.81 -8.93
CA MET A 2 0.35 21.66 -8.13
C MET A 2 -0.26 22.19 -6.82
N ASN A 3 -1.54 21.90 -6.58
CA ASN A 3 -2.25 22.41 -5.41
C ASN A 3 -1.57 21.86 -4.16
N GLU A 4 -0.90 22.70 -3.35
CA GLU A 4 -0.42 22.32 -2.01
C GLU A 4 -1.54 21.63 -1.19
N SER A 5 -2.79 21.99 -1.49
CA SER A 5 -4.00 21.33 -1.00
C SER A 5 -4.03 19.81 -1.24
N PHE A 6 -3.61 19.32 -2.41
CA PHE A 6 -3.62 17.88 -2.75
C PHE A 6 -2.75 17.06 -1.81
N TYR A 7 -1.44 17.37 -1.75
CA TYR A 7 -0.51 16.61 -0.92
C TYR A 7 -0.87 16.72 0.55
N ARG A 8 -1.32 17.90 0.99
CA ARG A 8 -1.79 18.10 2.35
C ARG A 8 -2.96 17.19 2.68
N ILE A 9 -4.00 17.14 1.83
CA ILE A 9 -5.17 16.27 2.03
C ILE A 9 -4.73 14.80 2.04
N CYS A 10 -3.92 14.36 1.08
CA CYS A 10 -3.42 12.99 1.05
C CYS A 10 -2.66 12.60 2.32
N PHE A 11 -1.69 13.41 2.75
CA PHE A 11 -0.89 13.08 3.92
C PHE A 11 -1.67 13.20 5.24
N GLN A 12 -2.66 14.09 5.31
CA GLN A 12 -3.59 14.14 6.44
C GLN A 12 -4.45 12.87 6.50
N THR A 13 -5.04 12.45 5.38
CA THR A 13 -5.82 11.21 5.32
C THR A 13 -4.98 9.99 5.71
N LEU A 14 -3.76 9.87 5.18
CA LEU A 14 -2.84 8.78 5.55
C LEU A 14 -2.47 8.78 7.03
N ARG A 15 -2.29 9.97 7.62
CA ARG A 15 -2.06 10.12 9.05
C ARG A 15 -3.26 9.60 9.85
N THR A 16 -4.46 10.04 9.52
CA THR A 16 -5.70 9.60 10.19
C THR A 16 -5.89 8.09 10.12
N LEU A 17 -5.72 7.49 8.94
CA LEU A 17 -5.85 6.03 8.78
C LEU A 17 -4.86 5.26 9.66
N CYS A 18 -3.64 5.78 9.82
CA CYS A 18 -2.61 5.16 10.65
C CYS A 18 -2.85 5.36 12.14
N GLU A 19 -3.29 6.55 12.57
CA GLU A 19 -3.66 6.84 13.96
C GLU A 19 -4.84 5.96 14.43
N LEU A 20 -5.80 5.69 13.54
CA LEU A 20 -6.91 4.77 13.77
C LEU A 20 -6.51 3.28 13.66
N LYS A 21 -5.23 2.98 13.41
CA LYS A 21 -4.69 1.61 13.26
C LYS A 21 -5.35 0.79 12.14
N LEU A 22 -5.90 1.45 11.13
CA LEU A 22 -6.45 0.78 9.93
C LEU A 22 -5.35 0.32 8.98
N ILE A 23 -4.22 1.02 9.02
CA ILE A 23 -2.99 0.70 8.29
C ILE A 23 -1.77 0.75 9.22
N THR A 24 -0.72 0.04 8.86
CA THR A 24 0.57 0.07 9.58
C THR A 24 1.44 1.25 9.12
N GLU A 25 2.51 1.56 9.88
CA GLU A 25 3.49 2.58 9.46
C GLU A 25 4.21 2.19 8.15
N GLN A 26 4.43 0.89 7.92
CA GLN A 26 5.03 0.40 6.67
C GLN A 26 4.09 0.61 5.47
N GLU A 27 2.80 0.34 5.65
CA GLU A 27 1.75 0.56 4.65
C GLU A 27 1.56 2.05 4.35
N LYS A 28 1.60 2.90 5.39
CA LYS A 28 1.60 4.36 5.24
C LYS A 28 2.81 4.84 4.42
N LEU A 29 4.01 4.29 4.64
CA LEU A 29 5.19 4.63 3.84
C LEU A 29 5.03 4.20 2.37
N TYR A 30 4.46 3.02 2.13
CA TYR A 30 4.13 2.56 0.78
C TYR A 30 3.15 3.51 0.07
N LEU A 31 2.06 3.88 0.73
CA LEU A 31 1.07 4.80 0.15
C LEU A 31 1.65 6.21 -0.07
N LYS A 32 2.54 6.69 0.81
CA LYS A 32 3.26 7.95 0.57
C LYS A 32 4.05 7.92 -0.73
N LYS A 33 4.72 6.80 -1.03
CA LYS A 33 5.42 6.64 -2.32
C LYS A 33 4.44 6.74 -3.49
N ILE A 34 3.29 6.07 -3.40
CA ILE A 34 2.24 6.14 -4.43
C ILE A 34 1.76 7.59 -4.67
N VAL A 35 1.51 8.34 -3.59
CA VAL A 35 1.09 9.76 -3.63
C VAL A 35 2.15 10.65 -4.28
N VAL A 36 3.42 10.50 -3.89
CA VAL A 36 4.52 11.32 -4.44
C VAL A 36 4.74 11.02 -5.92
N HIS A 37 4.67 9.74 -6.32
CA HIS A 37 4.85 9.33 -7.71
C HIS A 37 3.58 9.46 -8.57
N GLN A 38 2.47 9.96 -8.01
CA GLN A 38 1.19 10.16 -8.69
C GLN A 38 0.72 8.92 -9.46
N GLN A 39 0.84 7.74 -8.86
CA GLN A 39 0.46 6.47 -9.49
C GLN A 39 -1.06 6.21 -9.46
N PHE A 40 -1.87 7.27 -9.38
CA PHE A 40 -3.33 7.21 -9.45
C PHE A 40 -3.88 8.51 -10.05
N GLU A 41 -5.05 8.41 -10.68
CA GLU A 41 -5.76 9.58 -11.20
C GLU A 41 -6.21 10.49 -10.06
N ILE A 42 -5.84 11.77 -10.13
CA ILE A 42 -6.22 12.78 -9.15
C ILE A 42 -7.59 13.32 -9.57
N PRO A 43 -8.67 13.08 -8.80
CA PRO A 43 -9.96 13.67 -9.11
C PRO A 43 -9.89 15.19 -8.94
N GLU A 44 -10.59 15.94 -9.80
CA GLU A 44 -10.66 17.41 -9.72
C GLU A 44 -11.20 17.89 -8.36
N ASN A 45 -12.13 17.11 -7.77
CA ASN A 45 -12.65 17.32 -6.43
C ASN A 45 -12.15 16.21 -5.50
N LEU A 46 -11.18 16.53 -4.64
CA LEU A 46 -10.70 15.60 -3.62
C LEU A 46 -11.73 15.46 -2.48
N ASP A 47 -12.47 14.37 -2.50
CA ASP A 47 -13.26 13.89 -1.36
C ASP A 47 -12.39 13.00 -0.46
N ILE A 48 -12.33 13.33 0.84
CA ILE A 48 -11.59 12.60 1.87
C ILE A 48 -12.11 11.17 2.01
N ASN A 49 -13.42 10.95 1.88
CA ASN A 49 -14.01 9.62 2.00
C ASN A 49 -13.58 8.72 0.85
N TYR A 50 -13.67 9.24 -0.39
CA TYR A 50 -13.17 8.57 -1.57
C TYR A 50 -11.67 8.25 -1.46
N LEU A 51 -10.87 9.23 -1.03
CA LEU A 51 -9.43 9.05 -0.88
C LEU A 51 -9.08 7.99 0.18
N SER A 52 -9.84 7.94 1.27
CA SER A 52 -9.68 6.92 2.31
C SER A 52 -9.97 5.52 1.76
N LEU A 53 -11.06 5.37 1.00
CA LEU A 53 -11.40 4.11 0.35
C LEU A 53 -10.33 3.68 -0.67
N LEU A 54 -9.84 4.62 -1.47
CA LEU A 54 -8.79 4.38 -2.46
C LEU A 54 -7.51 3.84 -1.79
N PHE A 55 -7.04 4.49 -0.73
CA PHE A 55 -5.86 4.03 0.01
C PHE A 55 -6.06 2.65 0.63
N LEU A 56 -7.21 2.39 1.25
CA LEU A 56 -7.51 1.07 1.80
C LEU A 56 -7.57 -0.01 0.71
N PHE A 57 -8.06 0.31 -0.48
CA PHE A 57 -8.04 -0.59 -1.62
C PHE A 57 -6.60 -0.95 -2.05
N HIS A 58 -5.71 0.05 -2.15
CA HIS A 58 -4.29 -0.19 -2.45
C HIS A 58 -3.62 -1.09 -1.41
N ILE A 59 -3.89 -0.87 -0.12
CA ILE A 59 -3.35 -1.73 0.95
C ILE A 59 -3.88 -3.15 0.85
N LYS A 60 -5.18 -3.33 0.63
CA LYS A 60 -5.76 -4.66 0.45
C LYS A 60 -5.11 -5.41 -0.70
N LYS A 61 -4.82 -4.73 -1.81
CA LYS A 61 -4.10 -5.30 -2.96
C LYS A 61 -2.65 -5.65 -2.60
N GLN A 62 -1.93 -4.75 -1.92
CA GLN A 62 -0.55 -4.97 -1.50
C GLN A 62 -0.42 -6.17 -0.56
N ARG A 63 -1.32 -6.29 0.44
CA ARG A 63 -1.34 -7.42 1.38
C ARG A 63 -1.48 -8.75 0.65
N ARG A 64 -2.45 -8.85 -0.28
CA ARG A 64 -2.63 -10.05 -1.12
C ARG A 64 -1.39 -10.39 -1.95
N GLN A 65 -0.72 -9.38 -2.52
CA GLN A 65 0.51 -9.61 -3.28
C GLN A 65 1.66 -10.11 -2.40
N LEU A 66 1.76 -9.64 -1.15
CA LEU A 66 2.76 -10.12 -0.20
C LEU A 66 2.44 -11.53 0.29
N GLU A 67 1.17 -11.85 0.54
CA GLU A 67 0.73 -13.22 0.87
C GLU A 67 1.08 -14.21 -0.23
N LEU A 68 0.84 -13.86 -1.51
CA LEU A 68 1.22 -14.68 -2.65
C LEU A 68 2.75 -14.88 -2.73
N LYS A 69 3.53 -13.81 -2.59
CA LYS A 69 4.99 -13.89 -2.59
C LYS A 69 5.56 -14.73 -1.44
N ASN A 70 4.98 -14.61 -0.25
CA ASN A 70 5.37 -15.43 0.90
C ASN A 70 4.99 -16.90 0.69
N GLY A 71 3.87 -17.17 0.02
CA GLY A 71 3.47 -18.51 -0.40
C GLY A 71 4.43 -19.12 -1.43
N GLU A 72 4.89 -18.34 -2.41
CA GLU A 72 5.88 -18.80 -3.41
C GLU A 72 7.26 -19.08 -2.80
N LEU A 73 7.71 -18.27 -1.84
CA LEU A 73 8.99 -18.49 -1.15
C LEU A 73 9.01 -19.78 -0.32
N LEU A 74 7.87 -20.22 0.21
CA LEU A 74 7.75 -21.49 0.94
C LEU A 74 7.90 -22.73 0.03
N ILE A 75 7.74 -22.59 -1.29
CA ILE A 75 7.82 -23.71 -2.25
C ILE A 75 9.28 -24.06 -2.59
N ILE A 76 10.25 -23.21 -2.23
CA ILE A 76 11.67 -23.40 -2.61
C ILE A 76 12.43 -24.30 -1.62
N ASP A 77 11.89 -24.57 -0.42
CA ASP A 77 12.59 -25.34 0.62
C ASP A 77 12.40 -26.89 0.54
N GLU A 78 11.60 -27.42 -0.39
CA GLU A 78 11.36 -28.88 -0.52
C GLU A 78 12.10 -29.56 -1.70
N GLN A 79 13.20 -28.98 -2.22
CA GLN A 79 14.02 -29.61 -3.27
C GLN A 79 15.49 -29.81 -2.89
N THR A 80 15.79 -30.18 -1.65
CA THR A 80 17.06 -30.84 -1.32
C THR A 80 16.88 -32.36 -1.43
N ASP A 81 17.13 -32.91 -2.62
CA ASP A 81 17.43 -34.33 -2.81
C ASP A 81 18.77 -34.63 -2.11
N GLU A 82 18.70 -34.97 -0.82
CA GLU A 82 19.70 -35.83 -0.18
C GLU A 82 19.45 -37.27 -0.67
N GLU A 83 20.07 -37.67 -1.76
CA GLU A 83 20.40 -39.08 -2.10
C GLU A 83 21.15 -39.05 -3.44
N GLN A 84 22.47 -39.28 -3.47
CA GLN A 84 23.03 -40.61 -3.72
C GLN A 84 24.47 -40.67 -3.23
N ALA A 85 24.71 -41.50 -2.22
CA ALA A 85 26.02 -42.03 -1.83
C ALA A 85 26.20 -43.45 -2.37
#